data_AF-A0A975D593-F1
#
_entry.id   AF-A0A975D593-F1
#
_cell.length_a   1.000
_cell.length_b   1.000
_cell.length_c   1.000
_cell.angle_alpha   90.00
_cell.angle_beta   90.00
_cell.angle_gamma   90.00
#
_symmetry.space_group_name_H-M   'P 1'
#
loop_
_entity.id
_entity.type
_entity.pdbx_description
1 polymer ?
#
loop_
_entity_poly.entity_id
_entity_poly.type
_entity_poly.pdbx_seq_one_letter_code
_entity_poly.pdbx_strand_id
1 'polypeptide(L)'
;MGTGLHGDADARQAIVKTGGAPGERRYRAFISYSHSDEAAARRLHRWLESYRIPRRLVGQGTARGEVPRRLAPIFRDRLEFPAASSLNAAIEEALAMSDALLVLCSPAARASLWVNAEIRLFRRLHPDRPIIAALLTGEPADAFPEALLEPDAAGIADEPVAADFRRSHDGAKLARLKIVAGLTGLALDELIQREAQRQLRRVIAVTVASLAFALIMAMLLIFAILARREAEHQRRQAEGLIEFMLTDLRTRLQGVGRLEILQSVNARALAYYGEQSDLNRLPAESLERRARVLHAMGEDDHKRGDYAAALATFREAHRVTATLLAAKPGDPLRIFAHAQSEFWLGYVDFVRFRYARALPRFVAYRDLARRLVAISPEDLKYRRELGYAEGNLCTIAVARKGPPADLDACAAALATMEHIARSSPGDPGIQSDLANRHAWMADALRLTGHDEEAMAHRDRQRAIIDRLLAADPKNASYRQDWILSRYSTSELLRALGKPAEADAMIAESRRVIDGLIASDPENEDWRVWREKLNQPDPQ
;
A
#
# COMPACT_ATOMS: atom_id res chain seq x y z
N MET A 1 44.54 -18.25 -0.36
CA MET A 1 44.47 -19.08 0.86
C MET A 1 43.43 -20.14 0.57
N GLY A 2 43.78 -21.33 0.06
CA GLY A 2 44.69 -22.29 0.71
C GLY A 2 44.01 -22.70 2.02
N THR A 3 43.44 -23.88 2.20
CA THR A 3 43.91 -25.26 1.97
C THR A 3 42.66 -26.14 2.20
N GLY A 4 42.33 -27.22 1.50
CA GLY A 4 43.16 -28.32 1.03
C GLY A 4 42.67 -29.61 1.68
N LEU A 5 42.54 -30.68 0.85
CA LEU A 5 42.83 -32.10 1.20
C LEU A 5 41.78 -32.79 2.10
N HIS A 6 41.33 -34.04 1.93
CA HIS A 6 41.88 -35.26 1.30
C HIS A 6 40.77 -36.34 1.19
N GLY A 7 40.91 -37.25 0.20
CA GLY A 7 40.50 -38.68 0.23
C GLY A 7 38.99 -38.99 0.23
N ASP A 8 38.44 -39.96 -0.48
CA ASP A 8 39.00 -41.13 -1.15
C ASP A 8 38.08 -41.54 -2.30
N ALA A 9 38.68 -41.72 -3.48
CA ALA A 9 38.19 -42.62 -4.49
C ALA A 9 38.77 -44.01 -4.18
N ASP A 10 37.99 -44.92 -3.62
CA ASP A 10 38.01 -46.35 -3.98
C ASP A 10 37.05 -47.14 -3.09
N ALA A 11 36.01 -47.70 -3.70
CA ALA A 11 35.37 -48.92 -3.22
C ALA A 11 34.77 -49.65 -4.42
N ARG A 12 35.66 -50.01 -5.35
CA ARG A 12 35.46 -51.14 -6.25
C ARG A 12 35.12 -52.40 -5.43
N GLN A 13 34.33 -53.28 -6.05
CA GLN A 13 34.17 -54.69 -5.69
C GLN A 13 33.42 -54.99 -4.38
N ALA A 14 32.08 -54.92 -4.43
CA ALA A 14 31.25 -55.81 -3.63
C ALA A 14 31.32 -57.23 -4.22
N ILE A 15 32.47 -57.89 -4.05
CA ILE A 15 32.59 -59.33 -4.21
C ILE A 15 31.78 -59.97 -3.09
N VAL A 16 30.87 -60.84 -3.52
CA VAL A 16 30.11 -61.78 -2.71
C VAL A 16 31.04 -62.47 -1.70
N LYS A 17 30.96 -62.05 -0.44
CA LYS A 17 31.42 -62.85 0.71
C LYS A 17 30.19 -63.27 1.50
N THR A 18 29.67 -64.44 1.14
CA THR A 18 28.98 -65.32 2.08
C THR A 18 29.78 -66.62 2.12
N GLY A 19 30.82 -66.62 2.98
CA GLY A 19 31.38 -67.84 3.50
C GLY A 19 30.41 -68.41 4.54
N GLY A 20 29.79 -69.52 4.19
CA GLY A 20 29.01 -70.37 5.08
C GLY A 20 29.16 -71.80 4.56
N ALA A 21 29.31 -72.76 5.49
CA ALA A 21 29.30 -74.21 5.24
C ALA A 21 28.14 -74.62 4.32
N PRO A 22 28.15 -75.82 3.68
CA PRO A 22 27.03 -76.30 2.88
C PRO A 22 25.83 -76.65 3.78
N GLY A 23 25.21 -75.64 4.37
CA GLY A 23 23.82 -75.65 4.77
C GLY A 23 23.01 -75.28 3.53
N GLU A 24 22.28 -76.25 3.02
CA GLU A 24 21.19 -76.15 2.03
C GLU A 24 20.77 -74.69 1.70
N ARG A 25 21.26 -74.15 0.57
CA ARG A 25 20.86 -72.82 0.07
C ARG A 25 19.40 -72.86 -0.36
N ARG A 26 18.49 -72.51 0.53
CA ARG A 26 17.05 -72.47 0.25
C ARG A 26 16.62 -71.09 -0.28
N TYR A 27 15.94 -71.06 -1.42
CA TYR A 27 15.38 -69.84 -2.01
C TYR A 27 13.94 -69.64 -1.57
N ARG A 28 13.54 -68.38 -1.35
CA ARG A 28 12.14 -68.05 -0.99
C ARG A 28 11.19 -68.18 -2.17
N ALA A 29 11.69 -67.99 -3.39
CA ALA A 29 10.95 -68.29 -4.60
C ALA A 29 11.92 -68.48 -5.77
N PHE A 30 11.48 -69.28 -6.75
CA PHE A 30 12.04 -69.34 -8.09
C PHE A 30 11.17 -68.50 -9.04
N ILE A 31 11.76 -67.65 -9.88
CA ILE A 31 11.02 -66.91 -10.91
C ILE A 31 11.18 -67.64 -12.25
N SER A 32 10.08 -68.21 -12.73
CA SER A 32 9.96 -68.80 -14.08
C SER A 32 9.31 -67.80 -15.03
N TYR A 33 9.92 -67.57 -16.19
CA TYR A 33 9.47 -66.58 -17.17
C TYR A 33 10.00 -66.90 -18.57
N SER A 34 9.30 -66.41 -19.62
CA SER A 34 9.80 -66.44 -21.00
C SER A 34 10.82 -65.33 -21.22
N HIS A 35 11.80 -65.48 -22.11
CA HIS A 35 12.78 -64.42 -22.41
C HIS A 35 12.13 -63.09 -22.84
N SER A 36 10.99 -63.15 -23.53
CA SER A 36 10.19 -61.97 -23.87
C SER A 36 9.76 -61.14 -22.64
N ASP A 37 9.70 -61.76 -21.46
CA ASP A 37 9.31 -61.15 -20.19
C ASP A 37 10.50 -60.74 -19.30
N GLU A 38 11.75 -60.82 -19.79
CA GLU A 38 12.95 -60.62 -18.97
C GLU A 38 12.99 -59.26 -18.27
N ALA A 39 12.56 -58.21 -18.96
CA ALA A 39 12.51 -56.87 -18.39
C ALA A 39 11.53 -56.78 -17.20
N ALA A 40 10.39 -57.49 -17.28
CA ALA A 40 9.43 -57.57 -16.18
C ALA A 40 9.98 -58.41 -15.03
N ALA A 41 10.58 -59.57 -15.33
CA ALA A 41 11.23 -60.44 -14.35
C ALA A 41 12.33 -59.72 -13.56
N ARG A 42 13.19 -58.97 -14.24
CA ARG A 42 14.28 -58.20 -13.62
C ARG A 42 13.77 -57.07 -12.72
N ARG A 43 12.66 -56.43 -13.07
CA ARG A 43 12.04 -55.40 -12.21
C ARG A 43 11.41 -56.01 -10.97
N LEU A 44 10.67 -57.11 -11.13
CA LEU A 44 10.01 -57.78 -10.03
C LEU A 44 11.02 -58.41 -9.05
N HIS A 45 12.04 -59.09 -9.58
CA HIS A 45 13.14 -59.67 -8.80
C HIS A 45 13.80 -58.64 -7.89
N ARG A 46 14.25 -57.50 -8.45
CA ARG A 46 14.84 -56.41 -7.67
C ARG A 46 13.90 -55.87 -6.60
N TRP A 47 12.61 -55.74 -6.92
CA TRP A 47 11.63 -55.26 -5.97
C TRP A 47 11.45 -56.24 -4.81
N LEU A 48 11.28 -57.54 -5.09
CA LEU A 48 11.13 -58.60 -4.07
C LEU A 48 12.35 -58.70 -3.15
N GLU A 49 13.56 -58.64 -3.71
CA GLU A 49 14.83 -58.63 -2.96
C GLU A 49 14.95 -57.43 -2.00
N SER A 50 14.45 -56.26 -2.42
CA SER A 50 14.50 -55.04 -1.62
C SER A 50 13.33 -54.88 -0.64
N TYR A 51 12.25 -55.66 -0.82
CA TYR A 51 11.02 -55.50 -0.07
C TYR A 51 11.22 -55.88 1.40
N ARG A 52 10.76 -55.01 2.31
CA ARG A 52 10.82 -55.22 3.76
C ARG A 52 9.42 -55.40 4.31
N ILE A 53 9.16 -56.57 4.87
CA ILE A 53 7.90 -56.89 5.51
C ILE A 53 7.70 -55.98 6.73
N PRO A 54 6.49 -55.45 6.98
CA PRO A 54 6.22 -54.61 8.14
C PRO A 54 6.62 -55.30 9.45
N ARG A 55 7.34 -54.58 10.34
CA ARG A 55 7.87 -55.13 11.61
C ARG A 55 6.82 -55.84 12.47
N ARG A 56 5.56 -55.39 12.41
CA ARG A 56 4.43 -55.97 13.16
C ARG A 56 4.01 -57.37 12.70
N LEU A 57 4.34 -57.73 11.44
CA LEU A 57 3.94 -58.99 10.81
C LEU A 57 5.11 -60.00 10.75
N VAL A 58 6.34 -59.57 11.06
CA VAL A 58 7.52 -60.45 11.06
C VAL A 58 7.45 -61.40 12.25
N GLY A 59 7.67 -62.70 12.03
CA GLY A 59 7.55 -63.75 13.05
C GLY A 59 6.12 -64.23 13.30
N GLN A 60 5.12 -63.70 12.58
CA GLN A 60 3.76 -64.24 12.60
C GLN A 60 3.75 -65.63 11.96
N GLY A 61 3.10 -66.60 12.62
CA GLY A 61 2.89 -67.94 12.06
C GLY A 61 1.81 -67.91 10.98
N THR A 62 2.11 -68.45 9.80
CA THR A 62 1.17 -68.56 8.68
C THR A 62 1.14 -70.00 8.17
N ALA A 63 0.21 -70.28 7.25
CA ALA A 63 0.18 -71.56 6.52
C ALA A 63 1.47 -71.84 5.71
N ARG A 64 2.35 -70.84 5.51
CA ARG A 64 3.62 -70.96 4.81
C ARG A 64 4.84 -70.86 5.74
N GLY A 65 4.62 -70.96 7.06
CA GLY A 65 5.65 -70.85 8.09
C GLY A 65 5.75 -69.45 8.68
N GLU A 66 6.84 -69.18 9.41
CA GLU A 66 7.07 -67.88 10.02
C GLU A 66 7.40 -66.81 8.96
N VAL A 67 6.70 -65.68 9.07
CA VAL A 67 6.88 -64.56 8.14
C VAL A 67 8.27 -63.95 8.31
N PRO A 68 9.11 -63.92 7.25
CA PRO A 68 10.47 -63.43 7.35
C PRO A 68 10.54 -61.90 7.36
N ARG A 69 11.71 -61.35 7.71
CA ARG A 69 11.95 -59.90 7.60
C ARG A 69 12.13 -59.42 6.15
N ARG A 70 12.59 -60.31 5.26
CA ARG A 70 12.87 -60.07 3.85
C ARG A 70 12.50 -61.31 3.04
N LEU A 71 12.18 -61.12 1.76
CA LEU A 71 11.91 -62.20 0.82
C LEU A 71 13.17 -62.72 0.11
N ALA A 72 14.35 -62.20 0.45
CA ALA A 72 15.62 -62.66 -0.08
C ALA A 72 16.07 -63.99 0.58
N PRO A 73 16.71 -64.92 -0.16
CA PRO A 73 17.08 -64.83 -1.58
C PRO A 73 15.98 -65.32 -2.52
N ILE A 74 15.78 -64.64 -3.66
CA ILE A 74 14.90 -65.06 -4.76
C ILE A 74 15.77 -65.51 -5.94
N PHE A 75 15.55 -66.72 -6.44
CA PHE A 75 16.23 -67.20 -7.63
C PHE A 75 15.55 -66.67 -8.89
N ARG A 76 16.34 -66.15 -9.82
CA ARG A 76 15.89 -65.77 -11.16
C ARG A 76 16.90 -66.33 -12.15
N ASP A 77 16.46 -67.21 -13.02
CA ASP A 77 17.30 -67.68 -14.11
C ASP A 77 17.67 -66.52 -15.05
N ARG A 78 18.87 -66.54 -15.63
CA ARG A 78 19.42 -65.42 -16.39
C ARG A 78 19.69 -65.69 -17.87
N LEU A 79 19.60 -66.91 -18.41
CA LEU A 79 20.05 -67.17 -19.78
C LEU A 79 19.31 -68.32 -20.50
N GLU A 80 18.87 -68.08 -21.73
CA GLU A 80 18.47 -69.11 -22.69
C GLU A 80 19.69 -69.55 -23.52
N PHE A 81 20.23 -70.77 -23.36
CA PHE A 81 21.04 -71.40 -24.42
C PHE A 81 21.03 -72.94 -24.35
N PRO A 82 20.84 -73.65 -25.49
CA PRO A 82 20.91 -75.10 -25.57
C PRO A 82 22.35 -75.57 -25.83
N ALA A 83 23.22 -75.60 -24.79
CA ALA A 83 24.48 -76.35 -24.81
C ALA A 83 25.22 -76.28 -23.46
N ALA A 84 24.76 -77.01 -22.44
CA ALA A 84 25.59 -77.56 -21.36
C ALA A 84 24.73 -78.46 -20.45
N SER A 85 25.04 -79.75 -20.38
CA SER A 85 24.38 -80.71 -19.46
C SER A 85 24.50 -80.32 -17.98
N SER A 86 25.47 -79.48 -17.62
CA SER A 86 25.67 -78.98 -16.25
C SER A 86 24.72 -77.85 -15.85
N LEU A 87 24.10 -77.13 -16.80
CA LEU A 87 23.23 -75.98 -16.50
C LEU A 87 21.81 -76.43 -16.12
N ASN A 88 21.30 -77.50 -16.74
CA ASN A 88 20.02 -78.12 -16.38
C ASN A 88 20.02 -78.58 -14.91
N ALA A 89 21.13 -79.20 -14.46
CA ALA A 89 21.26 -79.64 -13.07
C ALA A 89 21.17 -78.49 -12.05
N ALA A 90 21.70 -77.31 -12.37
CA ALA A 90 21.64 -76.15 -11.49
C ALA A 90 20.24 -75.53 -11.39
N ILE A 91 19.46 -75.57 -12.48
CA ILE A 91 18.05 -75.11 -12.49
C ILE A 91 17.17 -76.11 -11.73
N GLU A 92 17.37 -77.42 -11.95
CA GLU A 92 16.68 -78.46 -11.20
C GLU A 92 16.97 -78.37 -9.69
N GLU A 93 18.23 -78.15 -9.31
CA GLU A 93 18.64 -77.92 -7.93
C GLU A 93 18.00 -76.64 -7.35
N ALA A 94 18.01 -75.53 -8.10
CA ALA A 94 17.37 -74.29 -7.65
C ALA A 94 15.85 -74.43 -7.46
N LEU A 95 15.16 -75.17 -8.32
CA LEU A 95 13.75 -75.51 -8.18
C LEU A 95 13.51 -76.44 -6.97
N ALA A 96 14.37 -77.45 -6.77
CA ALA A 96 14.33 -78.32 -5.60
C ALA A 96 14.51 -77.52 -4.28
N MET A 97 15.34 -76.48 -4.31
CA MET A 97 15.65 -75.64 -3.17
C MET A 97 14.70 -74.44 -2.98
N SER A 98 13.65 -74.28 -3.78
CA SER A 98 12.75 -73.12 -3.71
C SER A 98 11.46 -73.37 -2.93
N ASP A 99 11.12 -72.46 -2.02
CA ASP A 99 9.90 -72.51 -1.20
C ASP A 99 8.60 -72.30 -2.00
N ALA A 100 8.71 -71.62 -3.15
CA ALA A 100 7.59 -71.28 -4.02
C ALA A 100 8.07 -71.14 -5.47
N LEU A 101 7.17 -71.32 -6.43
CA LEU A 101 7.39 -70.98 -7.84
C LEU A 101 6.57 -69.76 -8.21
N LEU A 102 7.19 -68.71 -8.72
CA LEU A 102 6.55 -67.51 -9.25
C LEU A 102 6.63 -67.53 -10.77
N VAL A 103 5.48 -67.73 -11.43
CA VAL A 103 5.40 -67.84 -12.89
C VAL A 103 4.92 -66.52 -13.47
N LEU A 104 5.76 -65.89 -14.29
CA LEU A 104 5.35 -64.71 -15.06
C LEU A 104 4.56 -65.15 -16.29
N CYS A 105 3.26 -64.91 -16.26
CA CYS A 105 2.33 -65.36 -17.27
C CYS A 105 2.14 -64.28 -18.35
N SER A 106 2.33 -64.70 -19.59
CA SER A 106 2.16 -63.92 -20.82
C SER A 106 1.88 -64.91 -21.97
N PRO A 107 1.37 -64.47 -23.12
CA PRO A 107 1.24 -65.35 -24.28
C PRO A 107 2.55 -66.03 -24.69
N ALA A 108 3.70 -65.37 -24.47
CA ALA A 108 5.03 -65.93 -24.71
C ALA A 108 5.43 -66.97 -23.66
N ALA A 109 5.03 -66.80 -22.40
CA ALA A 109 5.24 -67.79 -21.34
C ALA A 109 4.39 -69.05 -21.58
N ARG A 110 3.14 -68.89 -22.04
CA ARG A 110 2.29 -70.03 -22.40
C ARG A 110 2.91 -70.90 -23.48
N ALA A 111 3.47 -70.28 -24.53
CA ALA A 111 4.15 -70.97 -25.63
C ALA A 111 5.54 -71.53 -25.27
N SER A 112 6.08 -71.21 -24.09
CA SER A 112 7.43 -71.65 -23.70
C SER A 112 7.43 -73.08 -23.18
N LEU A 113 8.16 -73.95 -23.88
CA LEU A 113 8.41 -75.34 -23.44
C LEU A 113 9.12 -75.39 -22.09
N TRP A 114 10.05 -74.47 -21.85
CA TRP A 114 10.84 -74.40 -20.62
C TRP A 114 9.98 -74.01 -19.42
N VAL A 115 9.15 -72.97 -19.52
CA VAL A 115 8.25 -72.56 -18.43
C VAL A 115 7.32 -73.72 -18.04
N ASN A 116 6.74 -74.41 -19.03
CA ASN A 116 5.91 -75.60 -18.78
C ASN A 116 6.71 -76.74 -18.13
N ALA A 117 7.95 -76.99 -18.56
CA ALA A 117 8.81 -78.01 -17.98
C ALA A 117 9.18 -77.69 -16.51
N GLU A 118 9.50 -76.44 -16.21
CA GLU A 118 9.80 -75.97 -14.84
C GLU A 118 8.60 -76.10 -13.92
N ILE A 119 7.39 -75.74 -14.39
CA ILE A 119 6.15 -75.91 -13.61
C ILE A 119 5.91 -77.40 -13.29
N ARG A 120 5.98 -78.28 -14.30
CA ARG A 120 5.77 -79.72 -14.12
C ARG A 120 6.83 -80.32 -13.20
N LEU A 121 8.09 -79.90 -13.35
CA LEU A 121 9.17 -80.33 -12.47
C LEU A 121 8.94 -79.87 -11.03
N PHE A 122 8.57 -78.60 -10.82
CA PHE A 122 8.30 -78.08 -9.48
C PHE A 122 7.14 -78.82 -8.81
N ARG A 123 6.06 -79.12 -9.54
CA ARG A 123 4.94 -79.94 -9.02
C ARG A 123 5.38 -81.35 -8.63
N ARG A 124 6.25 -81.98 -9.42
CA ARG A 124 6.81 -83.31 -9.10
C ARG A 124 7.70 -83.29 -7.85
N LEU A 125 8.53 -82.27 -7.70
CA LEU A 125 9.45 -82.12 -6.57
C LEU A 125 8.72 -81.69 -5.30
N HIS A 126 7.72 -80.82 -5.43
CA HIS A 126 7.05 -80.15 -4.33
C HIS A 126 5.53 -80.02 -4.58
N PRO A 127 4.74 -81.10 -4.40
CA PRO A 127 3.31 -81.07 -4.65
C PRO A 127 2.55 -80.07 -3.74
N ASP A 128 3.04 -79.83 -2.52
CA ASP A 128 2.34 -78.99 -1.53
C ASP A 128 2.80 -77.50 -1.51
N ARG A 129 3.80 -77.15 -2.32
CA ARG A 129 4.36 -75.78 -2.34
C ARG A 129 3.61 -74.88 -3.32
N PRO A 130 3.47 -73.58 -3.02
CA PRO A 130 2.66 -72.68 -3.82
C PRO A 130 3.31 -72.38 -5.17
N ILE A 131 2.48 -72.37 -6.21
CA ILE A 131 2.78 -71.78 -7.50
C ILE A 131 1.95 -70.51 -7.63
N ILE A 132 2.61 -69.36 -7.76
CA ILE A 132 1.98 -68.05 -7.83
C ILE A 132 2.03 -67.58 -9.28
N ALA A 133 0.86 -67.40 -9.90
CA ALA A 133 0.75 -66.84 -11.24
C ALA A 133 0.82 -65.31 -11.19
N ALA A 134 1.68 -64.70 -11.98
CA ALA A 134 1.78 -63.25 -12.14
C ALA A 134 1.45 -62.89 -13.59
N LEU A 135 0.20 -62.48 -13.84
CA LEU A 135 -0.26 -62.12 -15.18
C LEU A 135 0.32 -60.76 -15.59
N LEU A 136 1.19 -60.76 -16.60
CA LEU A 136 1.83 -59.56 -17.12
C LEU A 136 1.01 -58.93 -18.26
N THR A 137 0.60 -59.75 -19.22
CA THR A 137 -0.14 -59.36 -20.43
C THR A 137 -1.01 -60.52 -20.93
N GLY A 138 -2.01 -60.24 -21.77
CA GLY A 138 -2.98 -61.22 -22.25
C GLY A 138 -4.11 -61.51 -21.27
N GLU A 139 -5.04 -62.38 -21.66
CA GLU A 139 -6.06 -62.94 -20.78
C GLU A 139 -5.57 -64.25 -20.15
N PRO A 140 -6.06 -64.67 -18.96
CA PRO A 140 -5.65 -65.92 -18.31
C PRO A 140 -5.70 -67.14 -19.25
N ALA A 141 -6.73 -67.22 -20.09
CA ALA A 141 -6.91 -68.30 -21.07
C ALA A 141 -5.76 -68.39 -22.08
N ASP A 142 -5.17 -67.26 -22.47
CA ASP A 142 -4.15 -67.17 -23.51
C ASP A 142 -2.73 -66.97 -22.95
N ALA A 143 -2.61 -66.66 -21.66
CA ALA A 143 -1.35 -66.30 -21.02
C ALA A 143 -0.84 -67.32 -19.99
N PHE A 144 -1.72 -68.16 -19.44
CA PHE A 144 -1.29 -69.18 -18.47
C PHE A 144 -0.70 -70.38 -19.22
N PRO A 145 0.54 -70.81 -18.89
CA PRO A 145 1.08 -72.07 -19.37
C PRO A 145 0.14 -73.24 -19.07
N GLU A 146 0.03 -74.20 -19.99
CA GLU A 146 -0.85 -75.37 -19.84
C GLU A 146 -0.53 -76.14 -18.57
N ALA A 147 0.76 -76.23 -18.20
CA ALA A 147 1.20 -76.87 -16.97
C ALA A 147 0.66 -76.23 -15.68
N LEU A 148 0.19 -74.96 -15.70
CA LEU A 148 -0.50 -74.36 -14.55
C LEU A 148 -1.95 -74.83 -14.43
N LEU A 149 -2.57 -75.19 -15.56
CA LEU A 149 -3.99 -75.55 -15.67
C LEU A 149 -4.22 -77.06 -15.57
N GLU A 150 -3.15 -77.86 -15.65
CA GLU A 150 -3.20 -79.30 -15.40
C GLU A 150 -3.73 -79.59 -13.99
N PRO A 151 -4.64 -80.57 -13.80
CA PRO A 151 -5.12 -80.97 -12.48
C PRO A 151 -3.98 -81.38 -11.55
N ASP A 152 -4.15 -81.15 -10.25
CA ASP A 152 -3.21 -81.67 -9.25
C ASP A 152 -3.29 -83.21 -9.13
N ALA A 153 -2.46 -83.80 -8.27
CA ALA A 153 -2.43 -85.25 -8.04
C ALA A 153 -3.75 -85.81 -7.46
N ALA A 154 -4.67 -84.95 -7.00
CA ALA A 154 -6.00 -85.30 -6.50
C ALA A 154 -7.10 -85.11 -7.56
N GLY A 155 -6.75 -84.69 -8.78
CA GLY A 155 -7.69 -84.48 -9.89
C GLY A 155 -8.47 -83.17 -9.80
N ILE A 156 -8.09 -82.24 -8.92
CA ILE A 156 -8.72 -80.93 -8.77
C ILE A 156 -7.94 -79.91 -9.60
N ALA A 157 -8.65 -79.22 -10.49
CA ALA A 157 -8.10 -78.07 -11.21
C ALA A 157 -8.26 -76.82 -10.33
N ASP A 158 -7.23 -76.47 -9.56
CA ASP A 158 -7.20 -75.22 -8.81
C ASP A 158 -6.99 -74.04 -9.76
N GLU A 159 -7.90 -73.06 -9.74
CA GLU A 159 -7.73 -71.81 -10.47
C GLU A 159 -6.56 -71.02 -9.84
N PRO A 160 -5.44 -70.81 -10.54
CA PRO A 160 -4.25 -70.26 -9.90
C PRO A 160 -4.50 -68.81 -9.50
N VAL A 161 -4.36 -68.50 -8.21
CA VAL A 161 -4.52 -67.15 -7.66
C VAL A 161 -3.51 -66.21 -8.33
N ALA A 162 -4.01 -65.35 -9.22
CA ALA A 162 -3.19 -64.51 -10.07
C ALA A 162 -2.97 -63.11 -9.50
N ALA A 163 -1.71 -62.67 -9.49
CA ALA A 163 -1.35 -61.26 -9.32
C ALA A 163 -1.40 -60.56 -10.69
N ASP A 164 -2.40 -59.69 -10.91
CA ASP A 164 -2.64 -59.09 -12.23
C ASP A 164 -1.94 -57.73 -12.41
N PHE A 165 -0.85 -57.69 -13.17
CA PHE A 165 -0.08 -56.46 -13.38
C PHE A 165 -0.73 -55.48 -14.37
N ARG A 166 -1.83 -55.85 -15.04
CA ARG A 166 -2.54 -54.99 -15.99
C ARG A 166 -3.18 -53.81 -15.26
N ARG A 167 -3.11 -52.61 -15.87
CA ARG A 167 -3.60 -51.36 -15.25
C ARG A 167 -5.11 -51.34 -15.01
N SER A 168 -5.88 -52.09 -15.78
CA SER A 168 -7.34 -52.21 -15.68
C SER A 168 -7.82 -53.12 -14.54
N HIS A 169 -6.91 -53.87 -13.91
CA HIS A 169 -7.21 -54.80 -12.81
C HIS A 169 -6.43 -54.39 -11.55
N ASP A 170 -5.56 -55.24 -10.99
CA ASP A 170 -4.85 -54.91 -9.74
C ASP A 170 -3.81 -53.81 -9.96
N GLY A 171 -3.22 -53.74 -11.15
CA GLY A 171 -2.08 -52.88 -11.45
C GLY A 171 -0.82 -53.26 -10.66
N ALA A 172 0.31 -52.66 -11.05
CA ALA A 172 1.62 -53.08 -10.56
C ALA A 172 1.80 -53.02 -9.02
N LYS A 173 1.04 -52.17 -8.32
CA LYS A 173 1.18 -52.00 -6.87
C LYS A 173 0.47 -53.11 -6.10
N LEU A 174 -0.80 -53.38 -6.42
CA LEU A 174 -1.59 -54.40 -5.72
C LEU A 174 -1.15 -55.82 -6.13
N ALA A 175 -0.81 -56.04 -7.41
CA ALA A 175 -0.25 -57.31 -7.89
C ALA A 175 1.02 -57.71 -7.13
N ARG A 176 1.91 -56.75 -6.88
CA ARG A 176 3.11 -56.96 -6.05
C ARG A 176 2.78 -57.36 -4.62
N LEU A 177 1.77 -56.75 -4.00
CA LEU A 177 1.33 -57.12 -2.65
C LEU A 177 0.66 -58.50 -2.62
N LYS A 178 -0.09 -58.88 -3.67
CA LYS A 178 -0.62 -60.24 -3.83
C LYS A 178 0.46 -61.30 -3.93
N ILE A 179 1.58 -61.01 -4.62
CA ILE A 179 2.75 -61.91 -4.64
C ILE A 179 3.36 -62.04 -3.24
N VAL A 180 3.53 -60.93 -2.52
CA VAL A 180 4.05 -60.99 -1.14
C VAL A 180 3.12 -61.82 -0.25
N ALA A 181 1.80 -61.61 -0.35
CA ALA A 181 0.80 -62.41 0.35
C ALA A 181 0.93 -63.90 0.00
N GLY A 182 1.02 -64.24 -1.29
CA GLY A 182 1.19 -65.62 -1.74
C GLY A 182 2.48 -66.29 -1.26
N LEU A 183 3.59 -65.54 -1.21
CA LEU A 183 4.89 -66.04 -0.75
C LEU A 183 4.96 -66.20 0.78
N THR A 184 4.19 -65.42 1.53
CA THR A 184 4.29 -65.35 2.99
C THR A 184 3.09 -65.93 3.73
N GLY A 185 1.97 -66.20 3.05
CA GLY A 185 0.71 -66.62 3.68
C GLY A 185 -0.03 -65.51 4.44
N LEU A 186 0.39 -64.24 4.31
CA LEU A 186 -0.26 -63.10 4.95
C LEU A 186 -1.57 -62.70 4.24
N ALA A 187 -2.54 -62.17 5.00
CA ALA A 187 -3.75 -61.59 4.42
C ALA A 187 -3.42 -60.28 3.67
N LEU A 188 -3.94 -60.14 2.44
CA LEU A 188 -3.67 -58.98 1.58
C LEU A 188 -4.05 -57.64 2.25
N ASP A 189 -5.14 -57.63 3.03
CA ASP A 189 -5.63 -56.44 3.73
C ASP A 189 -4.62 -55.92 4.78
N GLU A 190 -3.88 -56.82 5.43
CA GLU A 190 -2.86 -56.44 6.42
C GLU A 190 -1.66 -55.72 5.78
N LEU A 191 -1.38 -56.02 4.51
CA LEU A 191 -0.33 -55.39 3.72
C LEU A 191 -0.75 -54.02 3.17
N ILE A 192 -2.04 -53.80 2.87
CA ILE A 192 -2.58 -52.56 2.29
C ILE A 192 -2.72 -51.43 3.33
N GLN A 193 -3.19 -51.73 4.54
CA GLN A 193 -3.61 -50.73 5.55
C GLN A 193 -2.55 -49.69 5.97
N ARG A 194 -1.25 -49.94 5.72
CA ARG A 194 -0.15 -49.08 6.21
C ARG A 194 0.09 -47.81 5.37
N GLU A 195 -0.16 -47.82 4.07
CA GLU A 195 0.17 -46.66 3.22
C GLU A 195 -0.86 -45.54 3.30
N ALA A 196 -2.16 -45.90 3.39
CA ALA A 196 -3.24 -44.94 3.57
C ALA A 196 -3.08 -44.14 4.88
N GLN A 197 -2.69 -44.82 5.97
CA GLN A 197 -2.48 -44.17 7.27
C GLN A 197 -1.32 -43.16 7.27
N ARG A 198 -0.26 -43.39 6.48
CA ARG A 198 0.87 -42.44 6.39
C ARG A 198 0.51 -41.17 5.63
N GLN A 199 -0.26 -41.32 4.54
CA GLN A 199 -0.70 -40.18 3.75
C GLN A 199 -1.65 -39.30 4.54
N LEU A 200 -2.62 -39.90 5.24
CA LEU A 200 -3.57 -39.16 6.07
C LEU A 200 -2.88 -38.36 7.19
N ARG A 201 -1.91 -38.96 7.90
CA ARG A 201 -1.16 -38.25 8.96
C ARG A 201 -0.34 -37.07 8.42
N ARG A 202 0.25 -37.20 7.22
CA ARG A 202 0.98 -36.10 6.57
C ARG A 202 0.05 -34.96 6.18
N VAL A 203 -1.08 -35.27 5.56
CA VAL A 203 -2.08 -34.26 5.17
C VAL A 203 -2.58 -33.51 6.39
N ILE A 204 -2.96 -34.21 7.47
CA ILE A 204 -3.41 -33.57 8.72
C ILE A 204 -2.32 -32.66 9.30
N ALA A 205 -1.07 -33.11 9.37
CA ALA A 205 0.03 -32.30 9.91
C ALA A 205 0.26 -31.02 9.10
N VAL A 206 0.21 -31.10 7.76
CA VAL A 206 0.33 -29.92 6.89
C VAL A 206 -0.87 -28.98 7.07
N THR A 207 -2.10 -29.51 7.15
CA THR A 207 -3.29 -28.67 7.35
C THR A 207 -3.24 -27.92 8.69
N VAL A 208 -2.85 -28.60 9.78
CA VAL A 208 -2.71 -27.95 11.10
C VAL A 208 -1.61 -26.90 11.09
N ALA A 209 -0.46 -27.19 10.48
CA ALA A 209 0.63 -26.23 10.35
C ALA A 209 0.21 -25.00 9.53
N SER A 210 -0.51 -25.20 8.42
CA SER A 210 -1.04 -24.12 7.58
C SER A 210 -2.08 -23.26 8.32
N LEU A 211 -2.98 -23.87 9.10
CA LEU A 211 -3.94 -23.15 9.94
C LEU A 211 -3.25 -22.34 11.03
N ALA A 212 -2.25 -22.91 11.71
CA ALA A 212 -1.46 -22.20 12.71
C ALA A 212 -0.70 -21.01 12.11
N PHE A 213 -0.11 -21.19 10.93
CA PHE A 213 0.56 -20.11 10.21
C PHE A 213 -0.42 -19.00 9.81
N ALA A 214 -1.60 -19.34 9.29
CA ALA A 214 -2.64 -18.37 8.96
C ALA A 214 -3.10 -17.57 10.19
N LEU A 215 -3.26 -18.22 11.34
CA LEU A 215 -3.61 -17.56 12.60
C LEU A 215 -2.51 -16.59 13.08
N ILE A 216 -1.24 -16.98 12.99
CA ILE A 216 -0.11 -16.10 13.33
C ILE A 216 -0.10 -14.88 12.40
N MET A 217 -0.26 -15.09 11.09
CA MET A 217 -0.32 -13.98 10.12
C MET A 217 -1.50 -13.04 10.39
N ALA A 218 -2.67 -13.58 10.73
CA ALA A 218 -3.83 -12.78 11.12
C ALA A 218 -3.57 -11.98 12.40
N MET A 219 -2.92 -12.58 13.40
CA MET A 219 -2.56 -11.91 14.66
C MET A 219 -1.55 -10.79 14.43
N LEU A 220 -0.51 -11.01 13.60
CA LEU A 220 0.46 -9.99 13.23
C LEU A 220 -0.18 -8.83 12.47
N LEU A 221 -1.15 -9.12 11.59
CA LEU A 221 -1.91 -8.09 10.88
C LEU A 221 -2.76 -7.26 11.86
N ILE A 222 -3.47 -7.91 12.79
CA ILE A 222 -4.25 -7.22 13.82
C ILE A 222 -3.33 -6.36 14.69
N PHE A 223 -2.19 -6.89 15.13
CA PHE A 223 -1.21 -6.14 15.91
C PHE A 223 -0.69 -4.92 15.14
N ALA A 224 -0.37 -5.06 13.84
CA ALA A 224 0.08 -3.95 13.00
C ALA A 224 -1.01 -2.86 12.85
N ILE A 225 -2.28 -3.25 12.68
CA ILE A 225 -3.40 -2.32 12.61
C ILE A 225 -3.61 -1.59 13.94
N LEU A 226 -3.57 -2.31 15.06
CA LEU A 226 -3.72 -1.72 16.39
C LEU A 226 -2.57 -0.76 16.71
N ALA A 227 -1.33 -1.15 16.42
CA ALA A 227 -0.16 -0.29 16.59
C ALA A 227 -0.27 0.99 15.75
N ARG A 228 -0.75 0.90 14.49
CA ARG A 228 -0.98 2.06 13.65
C ARG A 228 -2.09 2.97 14.18
N ARG A 229 -3.21 2.39 14.64
CA ARG A 229 -4.33 3.15 15.22
C ARG A 229 -3.92 3.89 16.49
N GLU A 230 -3.11 3.25 17.34
CA GLU A 230 -2.58 3.86 18.55
C GLU A 230 -1.66 5.05 18.21
N ALA A 231 -0.73 4.87 17.26
CA ALA A 231 0.14 5.95 16.80
C ALA A 231 -0.65 7.13 16.20
N GLU A 232 -1.68 6.85 15.39
CA GLU A 232 -2.57 7.87 14.84
C GLU A 232 -3.41 8.56 15.92
N HIS A 233 -3.79 7.87 16.99
CA HIS A 233 -4.52 8.44 18.12
C HIS A 233 -3.64 9.41 18.92
N GLN A 234 -2.43 8.97 19.30
CA GLN A 234 -1.46 9.81 19.99
C GLN A 234 -1.11 11.07 19.19
N ARG A 235 -0.92 10.92 17.86
CA ARG A 235 -0.65 12.07 16.98
C ARG A 235 -1.82 13.06 16.96
N ARG A 236 -3.05 12.56 16.83
CA ARG A 236 -4.26 13.42 16.86
C ARG A 236 -4.42 14.14 18.20
N GLN A 237 -4.09 13.50 19.32
CA GLN A 237 -4.10 14.16 20.63
C GLN A 237 -3.04 15.26 20.73
N ALA A 238 -1.81 15.00 20.27
CA ALA A 238 -0.74 16.00 20.26
C ALA A 238 -1.08 17.19 19.35
N GLU A 239 -1.55 16.94 18.12
CA GLU A 239 -1.99 17.97 17.20
C GLU A 239 -3.18 18.75 17.74
N GLY A 240 -4.15 18.08 18.37
CA GLY A 240 -5.31 18.72 19.01
C GLY A 240 -4.92 19.61 20.17
N LEU A 241 -3.93 19.21 20.99
CA LEU A 241 -3.41 20.06 22.05
C LEU A 241 -2.70 21.31 21.49
N ILE A 242 -1.88 21.14 20.45
CA ILE A 242 -1.23 22.26 19.75
C ILE A 242 -2.29 23.21 19.19
N GLU A 243 -3.31 22.68 18.51
CA GLU A 243 -4.40 23.47 17.95
C GLU A 243 -5.16 24.23 19.04
N PHE A 244 -5.52 23.58 20.16
CA PHE A 244 -6.15 24.24 21.31
C PHE A 244 -5.27 25.36 21.87
N MET A 245 -3.98 25.10 22.07
CA MET A 245 -3.03 26.08 22.60
C MET A 245 -2.83 27.28 21.67
N LEU A 246 -2.94 27.09 20.36
CA LEU A 246 -2.66 28.12 19.37
C LEU A 246 -3.90 28.82 18.82
N THR A 247 -5.09 28.27 19.09
CA THR A 247 -6.36 28.84 18.62
C THR A 247 -7.20 29.33 19.82
N ASP A 248 -7.62 28.41 20.69
CA ASP A 248 -8.52 28.74 21.82
C ASP A 248 -7.80 29.54 22.91
N LEU A 249 -6.62 29.05 23.34
CA LEU A 249 -5.82 29.75 24.35
C LEU A 249 -5.31 31.09 23.80
N ARG A 250 -4.96 31.17 22.51
CA ARG A 250 -4.63 32.42 21.82
C ARG A 250 -5.73 33.46 21.96
N THR A 251 -6.97 33.09 21.66
CA THR A 251 -8.11 34.02 21.71
C THR A 251 -8.27 34.62 23.12
N ARG A 252 -8.03 33.80 24.16
CA ARG A 252 -8.04 34.26 25.56
C ARG A 252 -6.83 35.12 25.92
N LEU A 253 -5.62 34.76 25.45
CA LEU A 253 -4.38 35.47 25.78
C LEU A 253 -4.24 36.83 25.07
N GLN A 254 -4.79 36.96 23.85
CA GLN A 254 -4.85 38.24 23.14
C GLN A 254 -5.67 39.28 23.92
N GLY A 255 -6.78 38.87 24.54
CA GLY A 255 -7.62 39.76 25.35
C GLY A 255 -6.96 40.28 26.64
N VAL A 256 -5.90 39.62 27.14
CA VAL A 256 -5.19 39.98 28.38
C VAL A 256 -3.76 40.49 28.14
N GLY A 257 -3.36 40.71 26.89
CA GLY A 257 -2.05 41.29 26.54
C GLY A 257 -0.84 40.40 26.80
N ARG A 258 -1.00 39.09 27.04
CA ARG A 258 0.10 38.16 27.39
C ARG A 258 0.68 37.45 26.16
N LEU A 259 1.16 38.24 25.20
CA LEU A 259 1.64 37.73 23.91
C LEU A 259 2.95 36.93 24.00
N GLU A 260 3.77 37.16 25.02
CA GLU A 260 5.06 36.45 25.20
C GLU A 260 4.87 34.93 25.41
N ILE A 261 3.80 34.53 26.11
CA ILE A 261 3.50 33.12 26.35
C ILE A 261 3.24 32.38 25.02
N LEU A 262 2.62 33.06 24.05
CA LEU A 262 2.33 32.49 22.74
C LEU A 262 3.60 32.18 21.94
N GLN A 263 4.69 32.94 22.12
CA GLN A 263 5.94 32.68 21.39
C GLN A 263 6.56 31.32 21.78
N SER A 264 6.54 30.98 23.06
CA SER A 264 7.06 29.70 23.54
C SER A 264 6.26 28.50 22.99
N VAL A 265 4.93 28.66 22.88
CA VAL A 265 4.04 27.64 22.31
C VAL A 265 4.26 27.52 20.80
N ASN A 266 4.36 28.65 20.09
CA ASN A 266 4.68 28.72 18.67
C ASN A 266 5.99 27.96 18.36
N ALA A 267 7.06 28.22 19.13
CA ALA A 267 8.35 27.57 18.93
C ALA A 267 8.26 26.04 19.09
N ARG A 268 7.52 25.56 20.09
CA ARG A 268 7.29 24.11 20.30
C ARG A 268 6.47 23.49 19.17
N ALA A 269 5.45 24.19 18.68
CA ALA A 269 4.64 23.72 17.56
C ALA A 269 5.47 23.64 16.26
N LEU A 270 6.30 24.64 15.99
CA LEU A 270 7.22 24.62 14.85
C LEU A 270 8.25 23.49 14.95
N ALA A 271 8.78 23.21 16.15
CA ALA A 271 9.69 22.08 16.36
C ALA A 271 8.99 20.74 16.07
N TYR A 272 7.80 20.52 16.63
CA TYR A 272 6.99 19.32 16.39
C TYR A 272 6.70 19.11 14.89
N TYR A 273 6.33 20.17 14.19
CA TYR A 273 6.09 20.14 12.75
C TYR A 273 7.37 19.99 11.93
N GLY A 274 8.49 20.54 12.39
CA GLY A 274 9.80 20.47 11.74
C GLY A 274 10.37 19.04 11.69
N GLU A 275 10.10 18.22 12.69
CA GLU A 275 10.47 16.79 12.69
C GLU A 275 9.73 15.98 11.61
N GLN A 276 8.57 16.47 11.15
CA GLN A 276 7.73 15.83 10.15
C GLN A 276 7.95 16.45 8.76
N SER A 277 9.13 16.21 8.18
CA SER A 277 9.56 16.84 6.92
C SER A 277 8.83 16.28 5.68
N ASP A 278 8.56 14.98 5.64
CA ASP A 278 7.85 14.30 4.53
C ASP A 278 6.32 14.45 4.66
N LEU A 279 5.79 15.52 4.07
CA LEU A 279 4.36 15.84 4.10
C LEU A 279 3.51 14.81 3.34
N ASN A 280 4.05 14.11 2.35
CA ASN A 280 3.27 13.17 1.53
C ASN A 280 2.86 11.92 2.31
N ARG A 281 3.54 11.63 3.43
CA ARG A 281 3.20 10.52 4.33
C ARG A 281 2.18 10.90 5.40
N LEU A 282 1.85 12.19 5.52
CA LEU A 282 0.94 12.67 6.53
C LEU A 282 -0.51 12.65 6.01
N PRO A 283 -1.47 12.20 6.84
CA PRO A 283 -2.89 12.38 6.59
C PRO A 283 -3.27 13.84 6.32
N ALA A 284 -4.18 14.04 5.37
CA ALA A 284 -4.63 15.37 4.94
C ALA A 284 -5.18 16.22 6.11
N GLU A 285 -5.93 15.62 7.03
CA GLU A 285 -6.49 16.32 8.20
C GLU A 285 -5.40 16.92 9.11
N SER A 286 -4.27 16.22 9.26
CA SER A 286 -3.13 16.72 10.04
C SER A 286 -2.43 17.88 9.33
N LEU A 287 -2.30 17.80 8.00
CA LEU A 287 -1.78 18.91 7.19
C LEU A 287 -2.71 20.14 7.24
N GLU A 288 -4.03 19.94 7.27
CA GLU A 288 -4.99 21.05 7.40
C GLU A 288 -4.87 21.77 8.73
N ARG A 289 -4.81 21.02 9.84
CA ARG A 289 -4.57 21.58 11.18
C ARG A 289 -3.27 22.37 11.21
N ARG A 290 -2.19 21.77 10.72
CA ARG A 290 -0.88 22.41 10.61
C ARG A 290 -0.94 23.71 9.80
N ALA A 291 -1.59 23.71 8.63
CA ALA A 291 -1.73 24.91 7.81
C ALA A 291 -2.46 26.05 8.54
N ARG A 292 -3.60 25.75 9.18
CA ARG A 292 -4.37 26.75 9.95
C ARG A 292 -3.55 27.35 11.09
N VAL A 293 -2.86 26.50 11.83
CA VAL A 293 -1.96 26.93 12.91
C VAL A 293 -0.85 27.83 12.38
N LEU A 294 -0.19 27.44 11.29
CA LEU A 294 0.89 28.22 10.70
C LEU A 294 0.40 29.57 10.16
N HIS A 295 -0.77 29.65 9.53
CA HIS A 295 -1.35 30.94 9.13
C HIS A 295 -1.60 31.83 10.35
N ALA A 296 -2.25 31.30 11.38
CA ALA A 296 -2.52 32.01 12.62
C ALA A 296 -1.23 32.56 13.25
N MET A 297 -0.19 31.73 13.32
CA MET A 297 1.13 32.12 13.85
C MET A 297 1.79 33.22 13.01
N GLY A 298 1.78 33.08 11.68
CA GLY A 298 2.37 34.08 10.78
C GLY A 298 1.65 35.43 10.85
N GLU A 299 0.33 35.42 11.03
CA GLU A 299 -0.45 36.64 11.26
C GLU A 299 -0.07 37.34 12.57
N ASP A 300 0.19 36.57 13.62
CA ASP A 300 0.63 37.13 14.90
C ASP A 300 2.04 37.71 14.81
N ASP A 301 2.96 37.04 14.11
CA ASP A 301 4.29 37.56 13.82
C ASP A 301 4.21 38.87 13.01
N HIS A 302 3.35 38.91 11.99
CA HIS A 302 3.10 40.10 11.19
C HIS A 302 2.55 41.26 12.04
N LYS A 303 1.55 41.01 12.89
CA LYS A 303 0.96 42.04 13.77
C LYS A 303 1.98 42.64 14.75
N ARG A 304 2.97 41.86 15.16
CA ARG A 304 4.09 42.33 16.00
C ARG A 304 5.17 43.09 15.21
N GLY A 305 5.10 43.09 13.88
CA GLY A 305 6.13 43.64 13.02
C GLY A 305 7.35 42.73 12.81
N ASP A 306 7.33 41.48 13.32
CA ASP A 306 8.37 40.49 13.02
C ASP A 306 8.12 39.84 11.65
N TYR A 307 8.36 40.64 10.61
CA TYR A 307 8.15 40.20 9.24
C TYR A 307 9.08 39.06 8.80
N ALA A 308 10.21 38.86 9.49
CA ALA A 308 11.13 37.77 9.17
C ALA A 308 10.55 36.44 9.64
N ALA A 309 10.08 36.38 10.89
CA ALA A 309 9.38 35.23 11.43
C ALA A 309 8.08 34.95 10.65
N ALA A 310 7.28 36.00 10.36
CA ALA A 310 6.05 35.87 9.59
C ALA A 310 6.30 35.20 8.22
N LEU A 311 7.30 35.67 7.46
CA LEU A 311 7.65 35.08 6.17
C LEU A 311 8.12 33.63 6.29
N ALA A 312 8.88 33.28 7.34
CA ALA A 312 9.30 31.90 7.56
C ALA A 312 8.09 30.99 7.82
N THR A 313 7.19 31.41 8.71
CA THR A 313 5.97 30.67 9.07
C THR A 313 5.02 30.53 7.87
N PHE A 314 4.79 31.61 7.11
CA PHE A 314 3.94 31.58 5.92
C PHE A 314 4.52 30.75 4.78
N ARG A 315 5.85 30.66 4.63
CA ARG A 315 6.47 29.74 3.66
C ARG A 315 6.20 28.29 4.01
N GLU A 316 6.21 27.97 5.30
CA GLU A 316 5.87 26.62 5.75
C GLU A 316 4.38 26.32 5.56
N ALA A 317 3.49 27.29 5.84
CA ALA A 317 2.07 27.17 5.52
C ALA A 317 1.83 26.98 4.00
N HIS A 318 2.57 27.72 3.17
CA HIS A 318 2.55 27.58 1.71
C HIS A 318 2.96 26.19 1.26
N ARG A 319 4.05 25.64 1.81
CA ARG A 319 4.51 24.28 1.52
C ARG A 319 3.45 23.23 1.86
N VAL A 320 2.83 23.35 3.04
CA VAL A 320 1.78 22.44 3.51
C VAL A 320 0.52 22.52 2.64
N THR A 321 0.05 23.73 2.35
CA THR A 321 -1.15 23.94 1.52
C THR A 321 -0.92 23.55 0.06
N ALA A 322 0.31 23.72 -0.46
CA ALA A 322 0.70 23.26 -1.79
C ALA A 322 0.62 21.73 -1.91
N THR A 323 1.12 20.99 -0.91
CA THR A 323 0.98 19.53 -0.86
C THR A 323 -0.48 19.10 -0.84
N LEU A 324 -1.31 19.75 -0.03
CA LEU A 324 -2.74 19.49 0.05
C LEU A 324 -3.48 19.77 -1.27
N LEU A 325 -3.14 20.88 -1.94
CA LEU A 325 -3.71 21.24 -3.24
C LEU A 325 -3.25 20.29 -4.35
N ALA A 326 -1.99 19.85 -4.34
CA ALA A 326 -1.48 18.88 -5.32
C ALA A 326 -2.22 17.53 -5.23
N ALA A 327 -2.58 17.09 -4.02
CA ALA A 327 -3.34 15.86 -3.82
C ALA A 327 -4.80 15.96 -4.32
N LYS A 328 -5.43 17.14 -4.22
CA LYS A 328 -6.79 17.39 -4.70
C LYS A 328 -6.91 18.76 -5.39
N PRO A 329 -6.47 18.90 -6.66
CA PRO A 329 -6.38 20.21 -7.32
C PRO A 329 -7.72 20.92 -7.54
N GLY A 330 -8.83 20.18 -7.58
CA GLY A 330 -10.18 20.73 -7.80
C GLY A 330 -10.99 20.97 -6.54
N ASP A 331 -10.45 20.69 -5.34
CA ASP A 331 -11.17 20.87 -4.08
C ASP A 331 -11.16 22.36 -3.66
N PRO A 332 -12.32 23.03 -3.57
CA PRO A 332 -12.40 24.45 -3.24
C PRO A 332 -11.75 24.81 -1.90
N LEU A 333 -11.80 23.92 -0.90
CA LEU A 333 -11.18 24.17 0.39
C LEU A 333 -9.65 24.22 0.28
N ARG A 334 -9.06 23.41 -0.60
CA ARG A 334 -7.61 23.39 -0.84
C ARG A 334 -7.16 24.60 -1.64
N ILE A 335 -7.93 24.96 -2.66
CA ILE A 335 -7.67 26.16 -3.45
C ILE A 335 -7.73 27.38 -2.55
N PHE A 336 -8.76 27.50 -1.70
CA PHE A 336 -8.90 28.59 -0.73
C PHE A 336 -7.73 28.63 0.26
N ALA A 337 -7.38 27.52 0.89
CA ALA A 337 -6.27 27.49 1.86
C ALA A 337 -4.92 27.86 1.22
N HIS A 338 -4.67 27.43 -0.01
CA HIS A 338 -3.46 27.80 -0.73
C HIS A 338 -3.48 29.28 -1.17
N ALA A 339 -4.64 29.79 -1.59
CA ALA A 339 -4.87 31.20 -1.91
C ALA A 339 -4.52 32.12 -0.73
N GLN A 340 -4.92 31.75 0.50
CA GLN A 340 -4.54 32.47 1.71
C GLN A 340 -3.01 32.50 1.94
N SER A 341 -2.31 31.41 1.60
CA SER A 341 -0.84 31.37 1.70
C SER A 341 -0.16 32.30 0.69
N GLU A 342 -0.67 32.35 -0.55
CA GLU A 342 -0.19 33.29 -1.56
C GLU A 342 -0.47 34.75 -1.14
N PHE A 343 -1.67 35.03 -0.62
CA PHE A 343 -2.01 36.34 -0.08
C PHE A 343 -1.03 36.78 1.01
N TRP A 344 -0.84 35.98 2.06
CA TRP A 344 -0.01 36.39 3.21
C TRP A 344 1.46 36.58 2.83
N LEU A 345 2.03 35.71 1.99
CA LEU A 345 3.38 35.90 1.48
C LEU A 345 3.51 37.19 0.67
N GLY A 346 2.53 37.48 -0.20
CA GLY A 346 2.50 38.72 -0.96
C GLY A 346 2.31 39.95 -0.08
N TYR A 347 1.44 39.86 0.91
CA TYR A 347 1.09 40.97 1.80
C TYR A 347 2.26 41.41 2.68
N VAL A 348 3.01 40.47 3.26
CA VAL A 348 4.19 40.80 4.08
C VAL A 348 5.28 41.49 3.24
N ASP A 349 5.49 41.07 1.99
CA ASP A 349 6.44 41.77 1.11
C ASP A 349 5.88 43.11 0.62
N PHE A 350 4.55 43.22 0.41
CA PHE A 350 3.88 44.45 0.02
C PHE A 350 4.02 45.56 1.07
N VAL A 351 3.70 45.30 2.34
CA VAL A 351 3.81 46.30 3.42
C VAL A 351 5.25 46.74 3.68
N ARG A 352 6.23 45.99 3.17
CA ARG A 352 7.65 46.33 3.19
C ARG A 352 8.14 46.96 1.89
N PHE A 353 7.22 47.41 1.03
CA PHE A 353 7.51 48.06 -0.26
C PHE A 353 8.29 47.16 -1.24
N ARG A 354 8.28 45.83 -1.06
CA ARG A 354 8.97 44.86 -1.93
C ARG A 354 8.05 44.37 -3.04
N TYR A 355 7.56 45.32 -3.84
CA TYR A 355 6.52 45.05 -4.85
C TYR A 355 6.92 44.00 -5.88
N ALA A 356 8.20 43.93 -6.25
CA ALA A 356 8.71 42.91 -7.17
C ALA A 356 8.54 41.47 -6.64
N ARG A 357 8.55 41.28 -5.32
CA ARG A 357 8.30 39.97 -4.68
C ARG A 357 6.82 39.72 -4.42
N ALA A 358 6.07 40.77 -4.07
CA ALA A 358 4.64 40.68 -3.79
C ALA A 358 3.79 40.42 -5.04
N LEU A 359 4.13 41.04 -6.18
CA LEU A 359 3.36 40.94 -7.41
C LEU A 359 3.07 39.50 -7.88
N PRO A 360 4.07 38.60 -8.05
CA PRO A 360 3.79 37.23 -8.48
C PRO A 360 2.89 36.46 -7.49
N ARG A 361 2.98 36.78 -6.20
CA ARG A 361 2.14 36.17 -5.15
C ARG A 361 0.68 36.60 -5.27
N PHE A 362 0.42 37.89 -5.48
CA PHE A 362 -0.93 38.39 -5.69
C PHE A 362 -1.54 37.94 -7.03
N VAL A 363 -0.72 37.77 -8.08
CA VAL A 363 -1.15 37.14 -9.33
C VAL A 363 -1.61 35.70 -9.08
N ALA A 364 -0.81 34.90 -8.38
CA ALA A 364 -1.19 33.53 -8.02
C ALA A 364 -2.46 33.48 -7.15
N TYR A 365 -2.59 34.39 -6.18
CA TYR A 365 -3.78 34.53 -5.35
C TYR A 365 -5.04 34.81 -6.19
N ARG A 366 -4.97 35.78 -7.13
CA ARG A 366 -6.07 36.10 -8.05
C ARG A 366 -6.46 34.89 -8.90
N ASP A 367 -5.49 34.18 -9.45
CA ASP A 367 -5.76 33.04 -10.34
C ASP A 367 -6.42 31.88 -9.57
N LEU A 368 -6.03 31.66 -8.31
CA LEU A 368 -6.71 30.73 -7.41
C LEU A 368 -8.13 31.20 -7.06
N ALA A 369 -8.32 32.49 -6.78
CA ALA A 369 -9.65 33.06 -6.50
C ALA A 369 -10.58 32.98 -7.72
N ARG A 370 -10.08 33.20 -8.94
CA ARG A 370 -10.83 32.99 -10.19
C ARG A 370 -11.29 31.54 -10.34
N ARG A 371 -10.42 30.58 -9.99
CA ARG A 371 -10.79 29.16 -9.97
C ARG A 371 -11.90 28.87 -8.96
N LEU A 372 -11.87 29.47 -7.77
CA LEU A 372 -12.95 29.34 -6.78
C LEU A 372 -14.28 29.87 -7.31
N VAL A 373 -14.28 31.07 -7.91
CA VAL A 373 -15.47 31.67 -8.52
C VAL A 373 -15.97 30.83 -9.70
N ALA A 374 -15.09 30.22 -10.49
CA ALA A 374 -15.50 29.31 -11.56
C ALA A 374 -16.18 28.03 -11.04
N ILE A 375 -15.76 27.52 -9.86
CA ILE A 375 -16.37 26.34 -9.24
C ILE A 375 -17.72 26.68 -8.62
N SER A 376 -17.83 27.82 -7.93
CA SER A 376 -19.07 28.26 -7.30
C SER A 376 -19.30 29.75 -7.58
N PRO A 377 -19.93 30.10 -8.72
CA PRO A 377 -20.13 31.49 -9.11
C PRO A 377 -20.99 32.27 -8.12
N GLU A 378 -21.97 31.65 -7.47
CA GLU A 378 -22.87 32.36 -6.56
C GLU A 378 -22.32 32.48 -5.13
N ASP A 379 -21.15 31.90 -4.85
CA ASP A 379 -20.52 32.02 -3.53
C ASP A 379 -19.87 33.40 -3.35
N LEU A 380 -20.55 34.27 -2.61
CA LEU A 380 -20.08 35.63 -2.30
C LEU A 380 -18.73 35.64 -1.58
N LYS A 381 -18.39 34.60 -0.80
CA LYS A 381 -17.08 34.49 -0.16
C LYS A 381 -15.99 34.38 -1.22
N TYR A 382 -16.16 33.53 -2.21
CA TYR A 382 -15.17 33.36 -3.28
C TYR A 382 -15.08 34.58 -4.19
N ARG A 383 -16.20 35.24 -4.49
CA ARG A 383 -16.18 36.53 -5.18
C ARG A 383 -15.43 37.59 -4.38
N ARG A 384 -15.59 37.62 -3.06
CA ARG A 384 -14.87 38.57 -2.19
C ARG A 384 -13.37 38.33 -2.20
N GLU A 385 -12.92 37.07 -2.16
CA GLU A 385 -11.50 36.71 -2.35
C GLU A 385 -10.95 37.22 -3.69
N LEU A 386 -11.72 37.11 -4.78
CA LEU A 386 -11.32 37.64 -6.08
C LEU A 386 -11.18 39.17 -6.04
N GLY A 387 -12.16 39.86 -5.45
CA GLY A 387 -12.12 41.33 -5.30
C GLY A 387 -10.96 41.81 -4.42
N TYR A 388 -10.58 41.04 -3.39
CA TYR A 388 -9.38 41.30 -2.60
C TYR A 388 -8.11 41.10 -3.43
N ALA A 389 -7.98 39.98 -4.15
CA ALA A 389 -6.81 39.71 -4.96
C ALA A 389 -6.59 40.76 -6.07
N GLU A 390 -7.65 41.14 -6.78
CA GLU A 390 -7.60 42.19 -7.81
C GLU A 390 -7.29 43.56 -7.20
N GLY A 391 -7.85 43.83 -6.01
CA GLY A 391 -7.53 45.01 -5.22
C GLY A 391 -6.05 45.12 -4.86
N ASN A 392 -5.44 44.03 -4.40
CA ASN A 392 -4.03 44.00 -4.06
C ASN A 392 -3.12 44.27 -5.28
N LEU A 393 -3.51 43.77 -6.45
CA LEU A 393 -2.82 44.06 -7.71
C LEU A 393 -2.95 45.54 -8.10
N CYS A 394 -4.16 46.09 -7.98
CA CYS A 394 -4.41 47.53 -8.18
C CYS A 394 -3.51 48.39 -7.28
N THR A 395 -3.43 48.07 -5.99
CA THR A 395 -2.59 48.81 -5.05
C THR A 395 -1.11 48.79 -5.45
N ILE A 396 -0.59 47.65 -5.92
CA ILE A 396 0.79 47.59 -6.45
C ILE A 396 0.94 48.44 -7.72
N ALA A 397 -0.03 48.38 -8.63
CA ALA A 397 0.00 49.13 -9.88
C ALA A 397 0.04 50.64 -9.63
N VAL A 398 -0.83 51.13 -8.75
CA VAL A 398 -0.88 52.55 -8.33
C VAL A 398 0.42 52.94 -7.64
N ALA A 399 0.92 52.14 -6.68
CA ALA A 399 2.14 52.46 -5.94
C ALA A 399 3.39 52.54 -6.83
N ARG A 400 3.45 51.71 -7.88
CA ARG A 400 4.57 51.71 -8.85
C ARG A 400 4.42 52.73 -9.96
N LYS A 401 3.28 53.44 -10.04
CA LYS A 401 2.90 54.25 -11.20
C LYS A 401 3.04 53.44 -12.50
N GLY A 402 2.50 52.22 -12.47
CA GLY A 402 2.59 51.26 -13.57
C GLY A 402 1.91 51.75 -14.85
N PRO A 403 2.16 51.10 -16.01
CA PRO A 403 1.48 51.40 -17.26
C PRO A 403 -0.05 51.25 -17.12
N PRO A 404 -0.86 51.93 -17.97
CA PRO A 404 -2.31 51.88 -17.90
C PRO A 404 -2.92 50.48 -17.80
N ALA A 405 -2.34 49.49 -18.49
CA ALA A 405 -2.79 48.10 -18.45
C ALA A 405 -2.71 47.46 -17.04
N ASP A 406 -1.78 47.88 -16.19
CA ASP A 406 -1.69 47.39 -14.81
C ASP A 406 -2.83 47.92 -13.93
N LEU A 407 -3.47 49.02 -14.36
CA LEU A 407 -4.60 49.65 -13.67
C LEU A 407 -5.95 48.98 -13.99
N ASP A 408 -6.01 48.07 -14.98
CA ASP A 408 -7.21 47.26 -15.27
C ASP A 408 -7.65 46.44 -14.03
N ALA A 409 -6.70 46.08 -13.17
CA ALA A 409 -6.98 45.40 -11.90
C ALA A 409 -7.84 46.26 -10.96
N CYS A 410 -7.74 47.60 -11.02
CA CYS A 410 -8.55 48.51 -10.23
C CYS A 410 -10.01 48.48 -10.66
N ALA A 411 -10.25 48.53 -11.97
CA ALA A 411 -11.60 48.43 -12.55
C ALA A 411 -12.22 47.05 -12.26
N ALA A 412 -11.45 45.98 -12.40
CA ALA A 412 -11.91 44.62 -12.09
C ALA A 412 -12.30 44.46 -10.60
N ALA A 413 -11.44 44.94 -9.69
CA ALA A 413 -11.71 44.90 -8.26
C ALA A 413 -12.98 45.70 -7.88
N LEU A 414 -13.18 46.87 -8.50
CA LEU A 414 -14.37 47.68 -8.30
C LEU A 414 -15.63 46.96 -8.81
N ALA A 415 -15.61 46.45 -10.04
CA ALA A 415 -16.75 45.73 -10.62
C ALA A 415 -17.16 44.51 -9.78
N THR A 416 -16.17 43.76 -9.27
CA THR A 416 -16.41 42.63 -8.37
C THR A 416 -17.06 43.09 -7.06
N MET A 417 -16.57 44.16 -6.45
CA MET A 417 -17.12 44.66 -5.18
C MET A 417 -18.50 45.31 -5.34
N GLU A 418 -18.76 45.99 -6.45
CA GLU A 418 -20.10 46.51 -6.78
C GLU A 418 -21.12 45.39 -6.92
N HIS A 419 -20.74 44.26 -7.52
CA HIS A 419 -21.60 43.09 -7.60
C HIS A 419 -21.92 42.53 -6.20
N ILE A 420 -20.91 42.39 -5.34
CA ILE A 420 -21.10 41.92 -3.95
C ILE A 420 -21.98 42.89 -3.15
N ALA A 421 -21.76 44.20 -3.30
CA ALA A 421 -22.53 45.24 -2.62
C ALA A 421 -24.00 45.27 -3.04
N ARG A 422 -24.31 44.97 -4.31
CA ARG A 422 -25.71 44.83 -4.76
C ARG A 422 -26.43 43.67 -4.09
N SER A 423 -25.72 42.58 -3.83
CA SER A 423 -26.26 41.39 -3.15
C SER A 423 -26.34 41.55 -1.62
N SER A 424 -25.63 42.51 -1.04
CA SER A 424 -25.59 42.75 0.41
C SER A 424 -25.51 44.25 0.74
N PRO A 425 -26.53 45.05 0.36
CA PRO A 425 -26.46 46.52 0.43
C PRO A 425 -26.44 47.06 1.87
N GLY A 426 -26.90 46.27 2.84
CA GLY A 426 -26.95 46.65 4.25
C GLY A 426 -25.72 46.27 5.08
N ASP A 427 -24.74 45.56 4.50
CA ASP A 427 -23.52 45.15 5.23
C ASP A 427 -22.51 46.30 5.29
N PRO A 428 -22.21 46.88 6.47
CA PRO A 428 -21.32 48.02 6.58
C PRO A 428 -19.88 47.72 6.16
N GLY A 429 -19.42 46.47 6.34
CA GLY A 429 -18.09 46.03 5.94
C GLY A 429 -17.96 45.96 4.43
N ILE A 430 -18.96 45.43 3.72
CA ILE A 430 -19.00 45.42 2.25
C ILE A 430 -19.07 46.84 1.69
N GLN A 431 -19.83 47.73 2.32
CA GLN A 431 -19.88 49.14 1.92
C GLN A 431 -18.53 49.84 2.12
N SER A 432 -17.84 49.60 3.25
CA SER A 432 -16.48 50.11 3.49
C SER A 432 -15.49 49.60 2.43
N ASP A 433 -15.54 48.30 2.10
CA ASP A 433 -14.73 47.71 1.03
C ASP A 433 -15.00 48.37 -0.32
N LEU A 434 -16.27 48.64 -0.67
CA LEU A 434 -16.66 49.33 -1.90
C LEU A 434 -16.15 50.78 -1.94
N ALA A 435 -16.24 51.51 -0.82
CA ALA A 435 -15.70 52.86 -0.72
C ALA A 435 -14.18 52.87 -0.96
N ASN A 436 -13.46 51.91 -0.39
CA ASN A 436 -12.04 51.70 -0.65
C ASN A 436 -11.76 51.38 -2.14
N ARG A 437 -12.60 50.59 -2.83
CA ARG A 437 -12.44 50.35 -4.27
C ARG A 437 -12.64 51.61 -5.13
N HIS A 438 -13.59 52.47 -4.79
CA HIS A 438 -13.70 53.76 -5.46
C HIS A 438 -12.49 54.66 -5.20
N ALA A 439 -11.91 54.63 -4.00
CA ALA A 439 -10.69 55.37 -3.68
C ALA A 439 -9.51 54.96 -4.59
N TRP A 440 -9.26 53.65 -4.71
CA TRP A 440 -8.20 53.12 -5.56
C TRP A 440 -8.43 53.39 -7.05
N MET A 441 -9.68 53.31 -7.51
CA MET A 441 -10.04 53.67 -8.89
C MET A 441 -9.78 55.16 -9.17
N ALA A 442 -10.12 56.04 -8.23
CA ALA A 442 -9.81 57.47 -8.35
C ALA A 442 -8.30 57.71 -8.45
N ASP A 443 -7.48 57.05 -7.63
CA ASP A 443 -6.03 57.21 -7.69
C ASP A 443 -5.41 56.65 -8.99
N ALA A 444 -5.96 55.55 -9.52
CA ALA A 444 -5.58 55.04 -10.84
C ALA A 444 -5.90 56.02 -11.97
N LEU A 445 -7.08 56.65 -11.93
CA LEU A 445 -7.50 57.65 -12.91
C LEU A 445 -6.62 58.91 -12.86
N ARG A 446 -6.27 59.36 -11.65
CA ARG A 446 -5.31 60.48 -11.48
C ARG A 446 -3.96 60.21 -12.13
N LEU A 447 -3.43 59.00 -11.97
CA LEU A 447 -2.15 58.61 -12.59
C LEU A 447 -2.18 58.64 -14.12
N THR A 448 -3.37 58.53 -14.72
CA THR A 448 -3.56 58.55 -16.17
C THR A 448 -4.11 59.88 -16.69
N GLY A 449 -4.25 60.90 -15.83
CA GLY A 449 -4.71 62.24 -16.19
C GLY A 449 -6.23 62.41 -16.30
N HIS A 450 -7.01 61.45 -15.82
CA HIS A 450 -8.48 61.47 -15.88
C HIS A 450 -9.08 62.03 -14.59
N ASP A 451 -8.70 63.27 -14.23
CA ASP A 451 -9.01 63.85 -12.91
C ASP A 451 -10.51 64.11 -12.68
N GLU A 452 -11.29 64.41 -13.73
CA GLU A 452 -12.75 64.56 -13.62
C GLU A 452 -13.45 63.24 -13.29
N GLU A 453 -13.04 62.14 -13.93
CA GLU A 453 -13.54 60.80 -13.64
C GLU A 453 -13.11 60.35 -12.23
N ALA A 454 -11.88 60.67 -11.84
CA ALA A 454 -11.40 60.44 -10.48
C ALA A 454 -12.29 61.17 -9.45
N MET A 455 -12.73 62.40 -9.74
CA MET A 455 -13.61 63.17 -8.85
C MET A 455 -14.95 62.47 -8.68
N ALA A 456 -15.54 61.96 -9.76
CA ALA A 456 -16.78 61.20 -9.69
C ALA A 456 -16.64 59.93 -8.82
N HIS A 457 -15.48 59.29 -8.79
CA HIS A 457 -15.22 58.17 -7.87
C HIS A 457 -15.03 58.62 -6.42
N ARG A 458 -14.35 59.76 -6.18
CA ARG A 458 -14.23 60.35 -4.83
C ARG A 458 -15.59 60.75 -4.26
N ASP A 459 -16.50 61.27 -5.09
CA ASP A 459 -17.87 61.59 -4.67
C ASP A 459 -18.66 60.33 -4.25
N ARG A 460 -18.53 59.22 -4.99
CA ARG A 460 -19.15 57.93 -4.62
C ARG A 460 -18.54 57.37 -3.33
N GLN A 461 -17.23 57.43 -3.18
CA GLN A 461 -16.54 57.05 -1.94
C GLN A 461 -17.09 57.86 -0.75
N ARG A 462 -17.13 59.20 -0.86
CA ARG A 462 -17.64 60.09 0.18
C ARG A 462 -19.08 59.75 0.55
N ALA A 463 -19.96 59.57 -0.43
CA ALA A 463 -21.37 59.24 -0.17
C ALA A 463 -21.57 57.91 0.57
N ILE A 464 -20.65 56.95 0.43
CA ILE A 464 -20.69 55.71 1.22
C ILE A 464 -20.19 55.97 2.64
N ILE A 465 -19.03 56.62 2.78
CA ILE A 465 -18.43 56.91 4.10
C ILE A 465 -19.36 57.78 4.95
N ASP A 466 -19.99 58.80 4.38
CA ASP A 466 -20.93 59.67 5.10
C ASP A 466 -22.13 58.88 5.63
N ARG A 467 -22.66 57.91 4.86
CA ARG A 467 -23.73 57.01 5.33
C ARG A 467 -23.28 56.10 6.46
N LEU A 468 -22.07 55.54 6.36
CA LEU A 468 -21.49 54.69 7.40
C LEU A 468 -21.25 55.47 8.70
N LEU A 469 -20.72 56.69 8.60
CA LEU A 469 -20.49 57.55 9.74
C LEU A 469 -21.79 58.10 10.34
N ALA A 470 -22.82 58.35 9.53
CA ALA A 470 -24.15 58.70 10.06
C ALA A 470 -24.78 57.55 10.85
N ALA A 471 -24.55 56.30 10.43
CA ALA A 471 -25.05 55.11 11.12
C ALA A 471 -24.27 54.79 12.41
N ASP A 472 -22.94 54.97 12.40
CA ASP A 472 -22.09 54.81 13.59
C ASP A 472 -21.12 55.99 13.74
N PRO A 473 -21.58 57.11 14.34
CA PRO A 473 -20.78 58.33 14.45
C PRO A 473 -19.53 58.17 15.30
N LYS A 474 -19.43 57.17 16.18
CA LYS A 474 -18.30 56.96 17.08
C LYS A 474 -17.25 55.99 16.52
N ASN A 475 -17.50 55.42 15.35
CA ASN A 475 -16.56 54.49 14.72
C ASN A 475 -15.25 55.19 14.33
N ALA A 476 -14.15 54.83 15.00
CA ALA A 476 -12.85 55.40 14.71
C ALA A 476 -12.38 55.12 13.28
N SER A 477 -12.64 53.92 12.75
CA SER A 477 -12.26 53.54 11.39
C SER A 477 -12.97 54.41 10.35
N TYR A 478 -14.29 54.60 10.48
CA TYR A 478 -15.03 55.45 9.53
C TYR A 478 -14.61 56.92 9.60
N ARG A 479 -14.22 57.42 10.78
CA ARG A 479 -13.64 58.76 10.91
C ARG A 479 -12.28 58.87 10.23
N GLN A 480 -11.43 57.86 10.34
CA GLN A 480 -10.15 57.80 9.60
C GLN A 480 -10.38 57.78 8.08
N ASP A 481 -11.30 56.94 7.59
CA ASP A 481 -11.66 56.85 6.17
C ASP A 481 -12.21 58.19 5.65
N TRP A 482 -13.02 58.87 6.47
CA TRP A 482 -13.55 60.20 6.15
C TRP A 482 -12.42 61.24 6.02
N ILE A 483 -11.49 61.30 6.98
CA ILE A 483 -10.34 62.21 6.93
C ILE A 483 -9.49 61.94 5.67
N LEU A 484 -9.17 60.66 5.40
CA LEU A 484 -8.40 60.26 4.23
C LEU A 484 -9.12 60.66 2.93
N SER A 485 -10.42 60.41 2.84
CA SER A 485 -11.25 60.78 1.69
C SER A 485 -11.22 62.30 1.43
N ARG A 486 -11.35 63.12 2.48
CA ARG A 486 -11.28 64.59 2.38
C ARG A 486 -9.90 65.06 1.95
N TYR A 487 -8.84 64.51 2.54
CA TYR A 487 -7.46 64.81 2.14
C TYR A 487 -7.22 64.49 0.66
N SER A 488 -7.49 63.27 0.22
CA SER A 488 -7.30 62.86 -1.17
C SER A 488 -8.18 63.64 -2.16
N THR A 489 -9.39 64.04 -1.76
CA THR A 489 -10.26 64.89 -2.59
C THR A 489 -9.71 66.32 -2.71
N SER A 490 -9.10 66.85 -1.64
CA SER A 490 -8.47 68.19 -1.68
C SER A 490 -7.30 68.23 -2.66
N GLU A 491 -6.47 67.19 -2.70
CA GLU A 491 -5.37 67.04 -3.67
C GLU A 491 -5.89 67.04 -5.12
N LEU A 492 -7.01 66.36 -5.34
CA LEU A 492 -7.65 66.32 -6.65
C LEU A 492 -8.30 67.65 -7.03
N LEU A 493 -8.90 68.37 -6.06
CA LEU A 493 -9.43 69.72 -6.29
C LEU A 493 -8.33 70.69 -6.69
N ARG A 494 -7.13 70.60 -6.10
CA ARG A 494 -5.98 71.41 -6.52
C ARG A 494 -5.58 71.10 -7.96
N ALA A 495 -5.48 69.82 -8.33
CA ALA A 495 -5.17 69.40 -9.71
C ALA A 495 -6.21 69.92 -10.72
N LEU A 496 -7.48 69.98 -10.33
CA LEU A 496 -8.57 70.55 -11.12
C LEU A 496 -8.65 72.09 -11.09
N GLY A 497 -7.67 72.79 -10.50
CA GLY A 497 -7.62 74.25 -10.46
C GLY A 497 -8.59 74.89 -9.47
N LYS A 498 -9.02 74.16 -8.43
CA LYS A 498 -9.97 74.60 -7.39
C LYS A 498 -9.33 74.67 -5.99
N PRO A 499 -8.25 75.45 -5.79
CA PRO A 499 -7.51 75.48 -4.52
C PRO A 499 -8.33 76.03 -3.35
N ALA A 500 -9.25 76.98 -3.59
CA ALA A 500 -10.08 77.54 -2.53
C ALA A 500 -11.04 76.48 -1.91
N GLU A 501 -11.60 75.59 -2.74
CA GLU A 501 -12.42 74.48 -2.27
C GLU A 501 -11.58 73.44 -1.52
N ALA A 502 -10.35 73.18 -1.99
CA ALA A 502 -9.40 72.30 -1.32
C ALA A 502 -9.02 72.84 0.08
N ASP A 503 -8.71 74.13 0.18
CA ASP A 503 -8.32 74.78 1.45
C ASP A 503 -9.48 74.77 2.46
N ALA A 504 -10.70 75.06 2.01
CA ALA A 504 -11.89 74.98 2.86
C ALA A 504 -12.11 73.56 3.40
N MET A 505 -11.89 72.55 2.55
CA MET A 505 -12.02 71.13 2.91
C MET A 505 -10.98 70.70 3.95
N ILE A 506 -9.71 71.08 3.76
CA ILE A 506 -8.66 70.81 4.74
C ILE A 506 -8.94 71.54 6.07
N ALA A 507 -9.39 72.79 6.04
CA ALA A 507 -9.71 73.55 7.24
C ALA A 507 -10.85 72.91 8.05
N GLU A 508 -11.86 72.33 7.40
CA GLU A 508 -12.90 71.55 8.07
C GLU A 508 -12.34 70.26 8.68
N SER A 509 -11.55 69.49 7.92
CA SER A 509 -10.95 68.26 8.44
C SER A 509 -10.03 68.52 9.64
N ARG A 510 -9.28 69.63 9.65
CA ARG A 510 -8.47 70.05 10.81
C ARG A 510 -9.33 70.31 12.04
N ARG A 511 -10.45 71.03 11.91
CA ARG A 511 -11.38 71.28 13.04
C ARG A 511 -11.93 69.98 13.63
N VAL A 512 -12.28 69.01 12.78
CA VAL A 512 -12.76 67.69 13.23
C VAL A 512 -11.67 66.93 13.99
N ILE A 513 -10.44 66.91 13.46
CA ILE A 513 -9.30 66.25 14.11
C ILE A 513 -8.93 66.91 15.42
N ASP A 514 -8.91 68.24 15.51
CA ASP A 514 -8.61 68.95 16.75
C ASP A 514 -9.64 68.58 17.85
N GLY A 515 -10.93 68.44 17.48
CA GLY A 515 -11.96 67.94 18.39
C GLY A 515 -11.75 66.48 18.81
N LEU A 516 -11.29 65.62 17.89
CA LEU A 516 -10.95 64.23 18.18
C LEU A 516 -9.78 64.11 19.16
N ILE A 517 -8.70 64.86 18.94
CA ILE A 517 -7.53 64.90 19.83
C ILE A 517 -7.91 65.45 21.20
N ALA A 518 -8.77 66.47 21.27
CA ALA A 518 -9.25 66.97 22.55
C ALA A 518 -10.05 65.91 23.32
N SER A 519 -10.78 65.03 22.63
CA SER A 519 -11.56 63.95 23.25
C SER A 519 -10.75 62.69 23.59
N ASP A 520 -9.67 62.43 22.86
CA ASP A 520 -8.79 61.27 23.02
C ASP A 520 -7.32 61.66 22.76
N PRO A 521 -6.66 62.33 23.73
CA PRO A 521 -5.31 62.88 23.54
C PRO A 521 -4.23 61.82 23.33
N GLU A 522 -4.46 60.61 23.84
CA GLU A 522 -3.49 59.50 23.76
C GLU A 522 -3.48 58.86 22.37
N ASN A 523 -4.52 59.05 21.56
CA ASN A 523 -4.61 58.48 20.23
C ASN A 523 -3.57 59.10 19.28
N GLU A 524 -2.58 58.28 18.92
CA GLU A 524 -1.47 58.70 18.07
C GLU A 524 -1.89 58.89 16.61
N ASP A 525 -2.88 58.12 16.13
CA ASP A 525 -3.36 58.22 14.74
C ASP A 525 -3.93 59.61 14.45
N TRP A 526 -4.67 60.20 15.39
CA TRP A 526 -5.20 61.56 15.21
C TRP A 526 -4.10 62.61 15.14
N ARG A 527 -3.01 62.43 15.89
CA ARG A 527 -1.85 63.32 15.83
C ARG A 527 -1.14 63.21 14.48
N VAL A 528 -0.93 61.99 13.98
CA VAL A 528 -0.35 61.74 12.65
C VAL A 528 -1.21 62.38 11.56
N TRP A 529 -2.53 62.24 11.63
CA TRP A 529 -3.42 62.89 10.66
C TRP A 529 -3.37 64.41 10.75
N ARG A 530 -3.33 64.99 11.96
CA ARG A 530 -3.17 66.43 12.16
C ARG A 530 -1.88 66.94 11.51
N GLU A 531 -0.76 66.25 11.73
CA GLU A 531 0.51 66.58 11.12
C GLU A 531 0.43 66.53 9.60
N LYS A 532 -0.16 65.45 9.05
CA LYS A 532 -0.33 65.29 7.60
C LYS A 532 -1.19 66.39 6.98
N LEU A 533 -2.27 66.81 7.63
CA LEU A 533 -3.08 67.94 7.17
C LEU A 533 -2.37 69.29 7.29
N ASN A 534 -1.35 69.39 8.14
CA ASN A 534 -0.56 70.61 8.39
C ASN A 534 0.67 70.75 7.49
N GLN A 535 1.09 69.68 6.81
CA GLN A 535 2.20 69.76 5.88
C GLN A 535 1.85 70.70 4.71
N PRO A 536 2.68 71.72 4.43
CA PRO A 536 2.56 72.46 3.18
C PRO A 536 2.83 71.51 2.01
N ASP A 537 2.14 71.74 0.90
CA ASP A 537 2.23 70.92 -0.31
C ASP A 537 3.70 70.62 -0.66
N PRO A 538 4.11 69.35 -0.89
CA PRO A 538 5.40 69.10 -1.53
C PRO A 538 5.35 69.74 -2.93
N GLN A 539 6.07 70.86 -3.09
CA GLN A 539 6.21 71.59 -4.36
C GLN A 539 6.74 70.72 -5.49
#